data_AF-A0A9J9B9C3-F1
#
_entry.id   AF-A0A9J9B9C3-F1
#
_cell.length_a   1.000
_cell.length_b   1.000
_cell.length_c   1.000
_cell.angle_alpha   90.00
_cell.angle_beta   90.00
_cell.angle_gamma   90.00
#
_symmetry.space_group_name_H-M   'P 1'
#
loop_
_entity.id
_entity.type
_entity.pdbx_description
1 polymer ?
#
loop_
_entity_poly.entity_id
_entity_poly.type
_entity_poly.pdbx_seq_one_letter_code
_entity_poly.pdbx_strand_id
1 'polypeptide(L)'
;MSFIKKEDFAKNQLDNNTMRDIHILHDLLKKQCPNLHAKRLSALMVATQSLLDGQQLSLTELGRNISGSVAPKHNIKRIDRLLGNNNLHNERLDIYRWHARLLCGANPMPVVLVDWSDVREQLRHLTLRASVSVQKGSKTPVVKMVNFQG
;
A
#
# COMPACT_ATOMS: atom_id res chain seq x y z
N MET A 1 9.44 36.74 14.62
CA MET A 1 8.21 35.98 14.95
C MET A 1 7.72 35.37 13.64
N SER A 2 8.07 34.12 13.36
CA SER A 2 7.77 33.45 12.10
C SER A 2 6.34 32.90 12.13
N PHE A 3 5.46 33.49 11.33
CA PHE A 3 4.11 32.98 11.11
C PHE A 3 4.19 31.71 10.26
N ILE A 4 4.13 30.55 10.93
CA ILE A 4 3.95 29.27 10.24
C ILE A 4 2.53 29.26 9.67
N LYS A 5 2.40 29.12 8.34
CA LYS A 5 1.08 29.09 7.70
C LYS A 5 0.34 27.84 8.18
N LYS A 6 -0.97 27.94 8.39
CA LYS A 6 -1.84 26.83 8.81
C LYS A 6 -1.72 25.60 7.90
N GLU A 7 -1.39 25.82 6.62
CA GLU A 7 -1.11 24.81 5.61
C GLU A 7 0.17 24.00 5.89
N ASP A 8 1.22 24.65 6.39
CA ASP A 8 2.49 24.00 6.76
C ASP A 8 2.33 23.13 8.00
N PHE A 9 1.40 23.49 8.89
CA PHE A 9 1.07 22.71 10.09
C PHE A 9 0.30 21.43 9.75
N ALA A 10 -0.66 21.52 8.82
CA ALA A 10 -1.43 20.37 8.34
C ALA A 10 -0.56 19.39 7.54
N LYS A 11 0.35 19.89 6.68
CA LYS A 11 1.33 19.06 5.97
C LYS A 11 2.29 18.36 6.93
N ASN A 12 2.91 19.08 7.87
CA ASN A 12 3.80 18.46 8.86
C ASN A 12 3.09 17.39 9.69
N GLN A 13 1.82 17.59 10.05
CA GLN A 13 1.05 16.59 10.78
C GLN A 13 0.76 15.35 9.93
N LEU A 14 0.41 15.53 8.65
CA LEU A 14 0.20 14.43 7.70
C LEU A 14 1.49 13.64 7.47
N ASP A 15 2.62 14.32 7.27
CA ASP A 15 3.92 13.71 7.04
C ASP A 15 4.38 12.90 8.26
N ASN A 16 4.20 13.45 9.46
CA ASN A 16 4.52 12.76 10.73
C ASN A 16 3.66 11.51 10.95
N ASN A 17 2.37 11.58 10.62
CA ASN A 17 1.47 10.44 10.75
C ASN A 17 1.80 9.34 9.72
N THR A 18 2.09 9.74 8.49
CA THR A 18 2.47 8.83 7.40
C THR A 18 3.77 8.09 7.72
N MET A 19 4.77 8.83 8.24
CA MET A 19 6.03 8.22 8.69
C MET A 19 5.78 7.22 9.81
N ARG A 20 4.95 7.55 10.81
CA ARG A 20 4.60 6.64 11.91
C ARG A 20 3.87 5.38 11.43
N ASP A 21 2.91 5.54 10.53
CA ASP A 21 2.11 4.44 10.00
C ASP A 21 2.96 3.44 9.21
N ILE A 22 3.95 3.91 8.45
CA ILE A 22 4.86 3.04 7.71
C ILE A 22 5.79 2.26 8.64
N HIS A 23 6.31 2.88 9.70
CA HIS A 23 7.13 2.16 10.68
C HIS A 23 6.31 1.05 11.37
N ILE A 24 5.07 1.34 11.76
CA ILE A 24 4.16 0.33 12.34
C ILE A 24 3.91 -0.80 11.33
N LEU A 25 3.61 -0.47 10.07
CA LEU A 25 3.38 -1.46 9.03
C LEU A 25 4.61 -2.34 8.79
N HIS A 26 5.80 -1.72 8.72
CA HIS A 26 7.07 -2.43 8.55
C HIS A 26 7.30 -3.42 9.70
N ASP A 27 7.13 -2.98 10.95
CA ASP A 27 7.37 -3.83 12.13
C ASP A 27 6.35 -4.96 12.24
N LEU A 28 5.09 -4.70 11.90
CA LEU A 28 4.06 -5.73 11.84
C LEU A 28 4.38 -6.78 10.78
N LEU A 29 4.72 -6.36 9.55
CA LEU A 29 5.07 -7.28 8.47
C LEU A 29 6.34 -8.09 8.81
N LYS A 30 7.36 -7.44 9.38
CA LYS A 30 8.59 -8.11 9.81
C LYS A 30 8.31 -9.18 10.86
N LYS A 31 7.39 -8.92 11.80
CA LYS A 31 7.02 -9.87 12.87
C LYS A 31 6.16 -11.02 12.36
N GLN A 32 5.26 -10.75 11.41
CA GLN A 32 4.20 -11.68 11.00
C GLN A 32 4.55 -12.48 9.75
N CYS A 33 5.49 -11.99 8.94
CA CYS A 33 5.99 -12.64 7.73
C CYS A 33 7.50 -12.88 7.84
N PRO A 34 7.98 -13.81 8.69
CA PRO A 34 9.42 -14.03 8.91
C PRO A 34 10.15 -14.55 7.66
N ASN A 35 9.42 -15.14 6.71
CA ASN A 35 9.98 -15.61 5.44
C ASN A 35 10.29 -14.46 4.46
N LEU A 36 9.75 -13.25 4.73
CA LEU A 36 9.96 -12.09 3.88
C LEU A 36 11.37 -11.54 4.08
N HIS A 37 12.16 -11.54 3.01
CA HIS A 37 13.53 -11.03 3.10
C HIS A 37 13.57 -9.53 3.44
N ALA A 38 14.37 -9.15 4.44
CA ALA A 38 14.44 -7.79 4.97
C ALA A 38 14.63 -6.71 3.89
N LYS A 39 15.60 -6.89 2.97
CA LYS A 39 15.81 -5.94 1.84
C LYS A 39 14.59 -5.76 0.94
N ARG A 40 13.79 -6.81 0.73
CA ARG A 40 12.56 -6.75 -0.09
C ARG A 40 11.47 -5.98 0.66
N LEU A 41 11.31 -6.26 1.95
CA LEU A 41 10.40 -5.50 2.82
C LEU A 41 10.77 -4.00 2.85
N SER A 42 12.04 -3.65 3.04
CA SER A 42 12.48 -2.25 3.03
C SER A 42 12.21 -1.58 1.69
N ALA A 43 12.44 -2.27 0.56
CA ALA A 43 12.13 -1.74 -0.76
C ALA A 43 10.61 -1.54 -0.97
N LEU A 44 9.79 -2.46 -0.46
CA LEU A 44 8.33 -2.33 -0.45
C LEU A 44 7.88 -1.11 0.35
N MET A 45 8.43 -0.90 1.56
CA MET A 45 8.10 0.27 2.39
C MET A 45 8.50 1.60 1.73
N VAL A 46 9.65 1.64 1.04
CA VAL A 46 10.03 2.84 0.25
C VAL A 46 9.03 3.12 -0.87
N ALA A 47 8.58 2.08 -1.58
CA ALA A 47 7.55 2.25 -2.60
C ALA A 47 6.20 2.69 -2.01
N THR A 48 5.83 2.17 -0.83
CA THR A 48 4.62 2.57 -0.10
C THR A 48 4.70 4.03 0.37
N GLN A 49 5.84 4.47 0.91
CA GLN A 49 6.06 5.87 1.30
C GLN A 49 5.92 6.78 0.09
N SER A 50 6.60 6.45 -1.02
CA SER A 50 6.52 7.23 -2.24
C SER A 50 5.09 7.31 -2.82
N LEU A 51 4.30 6.25 -2.68
CA LEU A 51 2.88 6.27 -3.05
C LEU A 51 2.06 7.19 -2.16
N LEU A 52 2.29 7.16 -0.85
CA LEU A 52 1.55 7.99 0.11
C LEU A 52 1.90 9.47 -0.06
N ASP A 53 3.17 9.79 -0.30
CA ASP A 53 3.64 11.16 -0.53
C ASP A 53 3.13 11.71 -1.87
N GLY A 54 3.18 10.88 -2.92
CA GLY A 54 2.88 11.28 -4.29
C GLY A 54 1.43 11.12 -4.71
N GLN A 55 0.65 10.30 -3.99
CA GLN A 55 -0.74 9.89 -4.30
C GLN A 55 -0.95 9.37 -5.74
N GLN A 56 0.12 8.94 -6.40
CA GLN A 56 0.12 8.53 -7.80
C GLN A 56 0.73 7.13 -7.93
N LEU A 57 -0.08 6.20 -8.44
CA LEU A 57 0.28 4.78 -8.62
C LEU A 57 0.82 4.50 -10.03
N SER A 58 1.70 5.35 -10.55
CA SER A 58 2.40 5.09 -11.81
C SER A 58 3.86 4.77 -11.55
N LEU A 59 4.46 3.86 -12.33
CA LEU A 59 5.86 3.47 -12.19
C LEU A 59 6.80 4.70 -12.17
N THR A 60 6.52 5.68 -13.03
CA THR A 60 7.37 6.87 -13.15
C THR A 60 7.20 7.84 -11.99
N GLU A 61 5.96 8.03 -11.51
CA GLU A 61 5.67 8.89 -10.36
C GLU A 61 6.19 8.27 -9.06
N LEU A 62 6.01 6.97 -8.85
CA LEU A 62 6.62 6.26 -7.73
C LEU A 62 8.15 6.38 -7.75
N GLY A 63 8.78 6.34 -8.93
CA GLY A 63 10.22 6.58 -9.01
C GLY A 63 10.62 8.02 -8.67
N ARG A 64 9.84 9.00 -9.13
CA ARG A 64 10.12 10.43 -8.89
C ARG A 64 9.90 10.85 -7.44
N ASN A 65 8.88 10.28 -6.79
CA ASN A 65 8.48 10.65 -5.43
C ASN A 65 9.32 9.95 -4.35
N ILE A 66 10.34 9.17 -4.70
CA ILE A 66 11.32 8.67 -3.73
C ILE A 66 12.28 9.79 -3.36
N SER A 67 12.22 10.21 -2.09
CA SER A 67 13.14 11.16 -1.48
C SER A 67 14.59 10.69 -1.49
N GLY A 68 15.52 11.56 -1.87
CA GLY A 68 16.97 11.32 -1.84
C GLY A 68 17.75 12.06 -2.92
N SER A 69 19.08 11.97 -2.87
CA SER A 69 19.99 12.61 -3.85
C SER A 69 20.15 11.81 -5.16
N VAL A 70 19.55 10.62 -5.23
CA VAL A 70 19.66 9.72 -6.38
C VAL A 70 18.82 10.26 -7.54
N ALA A 71 19.40 10.30 -8.75
CA ALA A 71 18.70 10.84 -9.91
C ALA A 71 17.39 10.06 -10.20
N PRO A 72 16.30 10.73 -10.63
CA PRO A 72 14.98 10.11 -10.82
C PRO A 72 15.01 8.85 -11.71
N LYS A 73 15.84 8.84 -12.76
CA LYS A 73 15.99 7.67 -13.65
C LYS A 73 16.39 6.39 -12.91
N HIS A 74 17.20 6.50 -11.85
CA HIS A 74 17.65 5.35 -11.08
C HIS A 74 16.57 4.88 -10.11
N ASN A 75 15.81 5.81 -9.52
CA ASN A 75 14.67 5.47 -8.67
C ASN A 75 13.52 4.84 -9.47
N ILE A 76 13.24 5.30 -10.70
CA ILE A 76 12.29 4.65 -11.61
C ILE A 76 12.74 3.20 -11.89
N LYS A 77 14.02 2.99 -12.25
CA LYS A 77 14.57 1.63 -12.42
C LYS A 77 14.52 0.79 -11.14
N ARG A 78 14.60 1.42 -9.97
CA ARG A 78 14.51 0.72 -8.68
C ARG A 78 13.08 0.20 -8.45
N ILE A 79 12.06 1.01 -8.71
CA ILE A 79 10.66 0.58 -8.62
C ILE A 79 10.35 -0.47 -9.69
N ASP A 80 10.82 -0.28 -10.91
CA ASP A 80 10.65 -1.25 -12.01
C ASP A 80 11.15 -2.65 -11.62
N ARG A 81 12.39 -2.72 -11.11
CA ARG A 81 12.97 -3.98 -10.60
C ARG A 81 12.25 -4.55 -9.38
N LEU A 82 11.65 -3.71 -8.54
CA LEU A 82 10.85 -4.16 -7.41
C LEU A 82 9.57 -4.84 -7.89
N LEU A 83 8.87 -4.21 -8.83
CA LEU A 83 7.64 -4.74 -9.43
C LEU A 83 7.89 -6.00 -10.26
N GLY A 84 9.08 -6.12 -10.88
CA GLY A 84 9.51 -7.33 -11.59
C GLY A 84 10.16 -8.41 -10.72
N ASN A 85 10.17 -8.27 -9.39
CA ASN A 85 10.90 -9.21 -8.52
C ASN A 85 10.12 -10.51 -8.27
N ASN A 86 10.52 -11.60 -8.93
CA ASN A 86 9.87 -12.92 -8.78
C ASN A 86 9.83 -13.44 -7.33
N ASN A 87 10.86 -13.16 -6.53
CA ASN A 87 10.86 -13.59 -5.12
C ASN A 87 9.82 -12.83 -4.31
N LEU A 88 9.64 -11.53 -4.56
CA LEU A 88 8.58 -10.74 -3.92
C LEU A 88 7.20 -11.24 -4.34
N HIS A 89 7.03 -11.63 -5.61
CA HIS A 89 5.77 -12.20 -6.12
C HIS A 89 5.41 -13.52 -5.43
N ASN A 90 6.41 -14.35 -5.14
CA ASN A 90 6.24 -15.60 -4.40
C ASN A 90 5.86 -15.35 -2.93
N GLU A 91 6.49 -14.36 -2.29
CA GLU A 91 6.22 -13.97 -0.90
C GLU A 91 4.89 -13.21 -0.74
N ARG A 92 4.32 -12.64 -1.81
CA ARG A 92 3.10 -11.82 -1.75
C ARG A 92 1.93 -12.53 -1.09
N LEU A 93 1.83 -13.85 -1.28
CA LEU A 93 0.75 -14.66 -0.72
C LEU A 93 0.79 -14.69 0.80
N ASP A 94 1.99 -14.68 1.40
CA ASP A 94 2.12 -14.64 2.86
C ASP A 94 1.66 -13.30 3.42
N ILE A 95 1.97 -12.20 2.72
CA ILE A 95 1.47 -10.86 3.05
C ILE A 95 -0.06 -10.83 2.96
N TYR A 96 -0.64 -11.33 1.86
CA TYR A 96 -2.10 -11.36 1.68
C TYR A 96 -2.81 -12.25 2.69
N ARG A 97 -2.24 -13.41 3.04
CA ARG A 97 -2.77 -14.30 4.07
C ARG A 97 -2.74 -13.65 5.44
N TRP A 98 -1.64 -13.00 5.80
CA TRP A 98 -1.57 -12.24 7.05
C TRP A 98 -2.62 -11.12 7.07
N HIS A 99 -2.75 -10.36 5.99
CA HIS A 99 -3.72 -9.27 5.89
C HIS A 99 -5.16 -9.79 5.99
N ALA A 100 -5.47 -10.91 5.33
CA ALA A 100 -6.78 -11.55 5.41
C ALA A 100 -7.08 -12.05 6.83
N ARG A 101 -6.11 -12.66 7.53
CA ARG A 101 -6.27 -13.05 8.95
C ARG A 101 -6.47 -11.85 9.85
N LEU A 102 -5.77 -10.74 9.60
CA LEU A 102 -5.93 -9.52 10.37
C LEU A 102 -7.33 -8.92 10.20
N LEU A 103 -7.90 -8.98 9.00
CA LEU A 103 -9.22 -8.41 8.69
C LEU A 103 -10.38 -9.33 9.11
N CYS A 104 -10.25 -10.63 8.84
CA CYS A 104 -11.32 -11.60 9.03
C CYS A 104 -11.17 -12.43 10.32
N GLY A 105 -10.02 -12.41 10.99
CA GLY A 105 -9.76 -13.29 12.14
C GLY A 105 -10.63 -13.02 13.35
N ALA A 106 -11.17 -11.80 13.49
CA ALA A 106 -12.08 -11.42 14.57
C ALA A 106 -13.56 -11.67 14.25
N ASN A 107 -13.90 -11.97 12.99
CA ASN A 107 -15.29 -12.15 12.56
C ASN A 107 -15.46 -13.56 11.95
N PRO A 108 -16.19 -14.47 12.61
CA PRO A 108 -16.42 -15.82 12.09
C PRO A 108 -17.25 -15.83 10.80
N MET A 109 -17.94 -14.74 10.47
CA MET A 109 -18.75 -14.59 9.26
C MET A 109 -18.49 -13.23 8.58
N PRO A 110 -17.37 -13.08 7.85
CA PRO A 110 -17.07 -11.83 7.14
C PRO A 110 -18.03 -11.62 5.96
N VAL A 111 -18.66 -10.45 5.88
CA VAL A 111 -19.43 -10.04 4.70
C VAL A 111 -18.48 -9.50 3.65
N VAL A 112 -18.44 -10.16 2.50
CA VAL A 112 -17.65 -9.80 1.33
C VAL A 112 -18.55 -9.16 0.28
N LEU A 113 -18.27 -7.90 -0.05
CA LEU A 113 -18.91 -7.16 -1.13
C LEU A 113 -18.10 -7.35 -2.41
N VAL A 114 -18.75 -7.77 -3.49
CA VAL A 114 -18.12 -8.02 -4.80
C VAL A 114 -18.76 -7.12 -5.84
N ASP A 115 -17.92 -6.44 -6.62
CA ASP A 115 -18.32 -5.52 -7.69
C ASP A 115 -17.40 -5.66 -8.91
N TRP A 116 -17.86 -5.24 -10.08
CA TRP A 116 -17.04 -5.14 -11.29
C TRP A 116 -16.60 -3.69 -11.53
N SER A 117 -15.37 -3.50 -11.98
CA SER A 117 -14.87 -2.19 -12.38
C SER A 117 -14.10 -2.28 -13.69
N ASP A 118 -14.34 -1.32 -14.59
CA ASP A 118 -13.60 -1.20 -15.84
C ASP A 118 -12.16 -0.73 -15.58
N VAL A 119 -11.20 -1.38 -16.22
CA VAL A 119 -9.77 -1.04 -16.07
C VAL A 119 -9.34 0.06 -17.04
N ARG A 120 -10.02 0.22 -18.19
CA ARG A 120 -9.77 1.27 -19.20
C ARG A 120 -11.01 1.52 -20.06
N GLU A 121 -11.09 2.73 -20.63
CA GLU A 121 -12.06 3.20 -21.63
C GLU A 121 -12.11 2.37 -22.93
N GLN A 122 -11.20 1.40 -23.13
CA GLN A 122 -11.06 0.62 -24.38
C GLN A 122 -11.42 -0.89 -24.25
N LEU A 123 -12.35 -1.23 -23.34
CA LEU A 123 -13.28 -2.38 -23.47
C LEU A 123 -12.73 -3.82 -23.60
N ARG A 124 -11.68 -4.24 -22.88
CA ARG A 124 -11.31 -5.68 -22.87
C ARG A 124 -10.95 -6.31 -21.52
N HIS A 125 -10.93 -5.54 -20.44
CA HIS A 125 -10.57 -6.07 -19.12
C HIS A 125 -11.52 -5.51 -18.05
N LEU A 126 -12.36 -6.40 -17.53
CA LEU A 126 -13.15 -6.18 -16.32
C LEU A 126 -12.31 -6.66 -15.13
N THR A 127 -12.19 -5.84 -14.08
CA THR A 127 -11.63 -6.28 -12.80
C THR A 127 -12.75 -6.62 -11.84
N LEU A 128 -12.67 -7.79 -11.24
CA LEU A 128 -13.48 -8.11 -10.07
C LEU A 128 -12.81 -7.52 -8.83
N ARG A 129 -13.57 -6.70 -8.13
CA ARG A 129 -13.18 -6.08 -6.87
C ARG A 129 -13.94 -6.78 -5.77
N ALA A 130 -13.24 -7.41 -4.83
CA ALA A 130 -13.84 -7.87 -3.59
C ALA A 130 -13.44 -6.94 -2.44
N SER A 131 -14.30 -6.82 -1.45
CA SER A 131 -13.99 -6.05 -0.27
C SER A 131 -14.67 -6.59 0.97
N VAL A 132 -13.97 -6.56 2.10
CA VAL A 132 -14.49 -7.05 3.38
C VAL A 132 -14.96 -5.86 4.18
N SER A 133 -16.19 -5.95 4.70
CA SER A 133 -16.68 -4.98 5.68
C SER A 133 -16.09 -5.30 7.07
N VAL A 134 -15.33 -4.36 7.61
CA VAL A 134 -14.77 -4.48 8.96
C VAL A 134 -15.54 -3.56 9.89
N GLN A 135 -16.19 -4.14 10.91
CA GLN A 135 -16.91 -3.38 11.95
C GLN A 135 -15.92 -3.00 13.05
N LYS A 136 -15.51 -1.72 13.09
CA LYS A 136 -14.72 -1.14 14.19
C LYS A 136 -15.64 -0.21 14.98
N GLY A 137 -16.14 -0.68 16.13
CA GLY A 137 -17.10 0.09 16.94
C GLY A 137 -18.43 0.35 16.22
N SER A 138 -19.15 1.41 16.64
CA SER A 138 -20.45 1.78 16.07
C SER A 138 -20.31 2.78 14.91
N LYS A 139 -20.71 2.33 13.72
CA LYS A 139 -21.07 3.13 12.51
C LYS A 139 -19.96 3.52 11.52
N THR A 140 -19.19 2.55 10.99
CA THR A 140 -18.82 2.57 9.55
C THR A 140 -18.16 1.25 9.14
N PRO A 141 -18.65 0.53 8.11
CA PRO A 141 -17.91 -0.56 7.51
C PRO A 141 -16.72 0.00 6.74
N VAL A 142 -15.49 -0.34 7.15
CA VAL A 142 -14.30 -0.06 6.34
C VAL A 142 -14.22 -1.09 5.23
N VAL A 143 -14.21 -0.64 3.98
CA VAL A 143 -14.19 -1.47 2.76
C VAL A 143 -12.74 -1.52 2.25
N LYS A 144 -12.04 -2.64 2.44
CA LYS A 144 -10.70 -2.85 1.86
C LYS A 144 -10.77 -3.67 0.59
N MET A 145 -10.29 -3.11 -0.51
CA MET A 145 -10.28 -3.74 -1.84
C MET A 145 -9.20 -4.81 -1.97
N VAL A 146 -9.57 -5.95 -2.54
CA VAL A 146 -8.64 -6.88 -3.18
C VAL A 146 -9.05 -6.93 -4.65
N ASN A 147 -8.14 -6.53 -5.54
CA ASN A 147 -8.35 -6.60 -6.98
C ASN A 147 -7.95 -8.00 -7.45
N PHE A 148 -8.88 -8.68 -8.12
CA PHE A 148 -8.60 -9.93 -8.83
C PHE A 148 -8.40 -9.58 -10.30
N GLN A 149 -7.15 -9.69 -10.77
CA GLN A 149 -6.89 -9.77 -12.20
C GLN A 149 -6.79 -11.25 -12.55
N GLY A 150 -7.71 -11.71 -13.41
CA GLY A 150 -7.66 -13.02 -14.04
C GLY A 150 -6.63 -13.08 -15.16
#